data_AF-A0AAE4SZ92-F1
#
_entry.id   AF-A0AAE4SZ92-F1
#
_cell.length_a   1.000
_cell.length_b   1.000
_cell.length_c   1.000
_cell.angle_alpha   90.00
_cell.angle_beta   90.00
_cell.angle_gamma   90.00
#
_symmetry.space_group_name_H-M   'P 1'
#
loop_
_entity.id
_entity.type
_entity.pdbx_description
1 polymer ?
#
loop_
_entity_poly.entity_id
_entity_poly.type
_entity_poly.pdbx_seq_one_letter_code
_entity_poly.pdbx_strand_id
1 'polypeptide(L)'
;MPEYEGIVKMLRFFVQTKNFGYVDRIGNALNPGPVEVTLHEALRAFRSIRENATIGEDGRRYVEKDGEKIPVPGIPSEDEVKAFLDAVRSDISVAKRVATLALAYPSRKEGGDE
;
A
#
# COMPACT_ATOMS: atom_id res chain seq x y z
N MET A 1 14.57 -0.88 5.39
CA MET A 1 14.82 -1.20 3.97
C MET A 1 14.07 -0.16 3.14
N PRO A 2 14.76 0.82 2.54
CA PRO A 2 14.14 1.81 1.64
C PRO A 2 13.65 1.20 0.31
N GLU A 3 14.02 -0.06 0.04
CA GLU A 3 13.86 -0.74 -1.26
C GLU A 3 12.40 -0.88 -1.74
N TYR A 4 11.43 -1.08 -0.83
CA TYR A 4 10.01 -1.26 -1.16
C TYR A 4 9.12 -0.17 -0.55
N GLU A 5 9.68 1.03 -0.33
CA GLU A 5 8.98 2.11 0.38
C GLU A 5 7.72 2.57 -0.35
N GLY A 6 7.74 2.65 -1.68
CA GLY A 6 6.59 3.00 -2.50
C GLY A 6 5.47 1.97 -2.37
N ILE A 7 5.81 0.68 -2.45
CA ILE A 7 4.85 -0.43 -2.27
C ILE A 7 4.26 -0.38 -0.86
N VAL A 8 5.09 -0.20 0.17
CA VAL A 8 4.63 -0.08 1.56
C VAL A 8 3.69 1.11 1.73
N LYS A 9 4.02 2.29 1.17
CA LYS A 9 3.15 3.48 1.21
C LYS A 9 1.83 3.26 0.48
N MET A 10 1.86 2.64 -0.69
CA MET A 10 0.64 2.31 -1.46
C MET A 10 -0.26 1.34 -0.68
N LEU A 11 0.30 0.26 -0.14
CA LEU A 11 -0.45 -0.70 0.66
C LEU A 11 -0.98 -0.04 1.94
N ARG A 12 -0.17 0.78 2.61
CA ARG A 12 -0.60 1.56 3.79
C ARG A 12 -1.76 2.49 3.46
N PHE A 13 -1.77 3.13 2.30
CA PHE A 13 -2.90 3.93 1.87
C PHE A 13 -4.20 3.10 1.79
N PHE A 14 -4.14 1.87 1.30
CA PHE A 14 -5.29 0.96 1.35
C PHE A 14 -5.70 0.62 2.79
N VAL A 15 -4.74 0.45 3.70
CA VAL A 15 -5.03 0.25 5.13
C VAL A 15 -5.70 1.47 5.76
N GLN A 16 -5.19 2.68 5.52
CA GLN A 16 -5.76 3.94 6.00
C GLN A 16 -7.18 4.16 5.46
N THR A 17 -7.44 3.70 4.23
CA THR A 17 -8.77 3.70 3.64
C THR A 17 -9.58 2.45 3.98
N LYS A 18 -9.24 1.71 5.04
CA LYS A 18 -9.98 0.52 5.53
C LYS A 18 -10.19 -0.57 4.47
N ASN A 19 -9.35 -0.63 3.45
CA ASN A 19 -9.35 -1.64 2.40
C ASN A 19 -8.20 -2.63 2.61
N PHE A 20 -8.37 -3.53 3.59
CA PHE A 20 -7.33 -4.45 4.02
C PHE A 20 -7.09 -5.61 3.04
N GLY A 21 -8.02 -5.85 2.10
CA GLY A 21 -8.02 -7.05 1.25
C GLY A 21 -6.78 -7.24 0.38
N TYR A 22 -6.09 -6.18 -0.01
CA TYR A 22 -4.80 -6.30 -0.72
C TYR A 22 -3.67 -6.70 0.21
N VAL A 23 -3.61 -6.10 1.39
CA VAL A 23 -2.56 -6.34 2.38
C VAL A 23 -2.68 -7.74 2.97
N ASP A 24 -3.90 -8.18 3.26
CA ASP A 24 -4.15 -9.50 3.84
C ASP A 24 -3.80 -10.61 2.85
N ARG A 25 -4.17 -10.46 1.57
CA ARG A 25 -3.85 -11.45 0.54
C ARG A 25 -2.35 -11.55 0.25
N ILE A 26 -1.64 -10.41 0.21
CA ILE A 26 -0.18 -10.41 0.07
C ILE A 26 0.48 -11.01 1.32
N GLY A 27 0.06 -10.57 2.51
CA GLY A 27 0.65 -10.98 3.77
C GLY A 27 0.39 -12.44 4.14
N ASN A 28 -0.67 -13.06 3.63
CA ASN A 28 -0.99 -14.46 3.92
C ASN A 28 -0.74 -15.40 2.73
N ALA A 29 -0.08 -14.92 1.67
CA ALA A 29 0.27 -15.73 0.53
C ALA A 29 1.27 -16.84 0.92
N LEU A 30 1.00 -18.06 0.47
CA LEU A 30 1.88 -19.23 0.69
C LEU A 30 2.86 -19.45 -0.48
N ASN A 31 2.66 -18.76 -1.60
CA ASN A 31 3.51 -18.82 -2.79
C ASN A 31 3.41 -17.49 -3.58
N PRO A 32 4.29 -17.25 -4.56
CA PRO A 32 4.36 -15.97 -5.28
C PRO A 32 3.12 -15.61 -6.09
N GLY A 33 2.38 -16.60 -6.61
CA GLY A 33 1.27 -16.36 -7.55
C GLY A 33 0.19 -15.41 -7.02
N PRO A 34 -0.39 -15.67 -5.82
CA PRO A 34 -1.33 -14.74 -5.19
C PRO A 34 -0.76 -13.34 -4.95
N VAL A 35 0.54 -13.21 -4.68
CA VAL A 35 1.20 -11.90 -4.49
C VAL A 35 1.23 -11.13 -5.81
N GLU A 36 1.64 -11.77 -6.91
CA GLU A 36 1.69 -11.16 -8.25
C GLU A 36 0.30 -10.65 -8.69
N VAL A 37 -0.72 -11.49 -8.57
CA VAL A 37 -2.11 -11.14 -8.93
C VAL A 37 -2.61 -10.01 -8.03
N THR A 38 -2.43 -10.12 -6.71
CA THR A 38 -2.93 -9.10 -5.78
C THR A 38 -2.22 -7.77 -5.95
N LEU A 39 -0.90 -7.77 -6.21
CA LEU A 39 -0.14 -6.56 -6.47
C LEU A 39 -0.60 -5.87 -7.76
N HIS A 40 -0.87 -6.65 -8.81
CA HIS A 40 -1.45 -6.12 -10.05
C HIS A 40 -2.80 -5.44 -9.81
N GLU A 41 -3.72 -6.10 -9.09
CA GLU A 41 -5.02 -5.52 -8.74
C GLU A 41 -4.88 -4.25 -7.89
N ALA A 42 -3.99 -4.27 -6.90
CA ALA A 42 -3.71 -3.13 -6.03
C ALA A 42 -3.18 -1.94 -6.84
N LEU A 43 -2.19 -2.16 -7.72
CA LEU A 43 -1.64 -1.12 -8.59
C LEU A 43 -2.71 -0.54 -9.52
N ARG A 44 -3.56 -1.39 -10.10
CA ARG A 44 -4.64 -0.97 -11.01
C ARG A 44 -5.68 -0.11 -10.28
N ALA A 45 -6.11 -0.53 -9.08
CA ALA A 45 -7.04 0.23 -8.26
C ALA A 45 -6.41 1.55 -7.79
N PHE A 46 -5.16 1.50 -7.32
CA PHE A 46 -4.42 2.66 -6.83
C PHE A 46 -4.22 3.72 -7.92
N ARG A 47 -3.86 3.32 -9.15
CA ARG A 47 -3.78 4.23 -10.30
C ARG A 47 -5.10 4.97 -10.53
N SER A 48 -6.21 4.23 -10.51
CA SER A 48 -7.54 4.83 -10.67
C SER A 48 -7.83 5.88 -9.59
N ILE A 49 -7.56 5.54 -8.33
CA ILE A 49 -7.76 6.44 -7.20
C ILE A 49 -6.89 7.68 -7.35
N ARG A 50 -5.60 7.48 -7.64
CA ARG A 50 -4.64 8.58 -7.75
C ARG A 50 -5.02 9.54 -8.88
N GLU A 51 -5.40 9.04 -10.06
CA GLU A 51 -5.80 9.92 -11.18
C GLU A 51 -7.05 10.75 -10.89
N ASN A 52 -7.94 10.26 -10.03
CA ASN A 52 -9.15 10.98 -9.63
C ASN A 52 -9.01 11.70 -8.27
N ALA A 53 -7.82 11.69 -7.67
CA ALA A 53 -7.61 12.31 -6.36
C ALA A 53 -7.62 13.84 -6.46
N THR A 54 -8.13 14.48 -5.41
CA THR A 54 -8.15 15.94 -5.32
C THR A 54 -6.73 16.45 -5.12
N ILE A 55 -6.39 17.56 -5.77
CA ILE A 55 -5.10 18.24 -5.59
C ILE A 55 -5.32 19.38 -4.60
N GLY A 56 -4.63 19.34 -3.46
CA GLY A 56 -4.63 20.42 -2.47
C GLY A 56 -3.83 21.63 -2.94
N GLU A 57 -3.95 22.74 -2.21
CA GLU A 57 -3.19 23.97 -2.48
C GLU A 57 -1.67 23.79 -2.40
N ASP A 58 -1.21 22.79 -1.64
CA ASP A 58 0.20 22.39 -1.53
C ASP A 58 0.68 21.50 -2.70
N GLY A 59 -0.19 21.26 -3.69
CA GLY A 59 0.08 20.40 -4.84
C GLY A 59 0.04 18.90 -4.54
N ARG A 60 -0.29 18.50 -3.30
CA ARG A 60 -0.37 17.09 -2.92
C ARG A 60 -1.74 16.51 -3.22
N ARG A 61 -1.75 15.25 -3.65
CA ARG A 61 -2.99 14.51 -3.91
C ARG A 61 -3.55 13.95 -2.60
N TYR A 62 -4.87 14.02 -2.44
CA TYR A 62 -5.58 13.44 -1.29
C TYR A 62 -6.95 12.89 -1.71
N VAL A 63 -7.49 12.00 -0.89
CA VAL A 63 -8.90 11.58 -0.93
C VAL A 63 -9.58 11.93 0.37
N GLU A 64 -10.88 12.22 0.32
CA GLU A 64 -11.69 12.39 1.51
C GLU A 64 -12.37 11.06 1.84
N LYS A 65 -12.20 10.61 3.09
CA LYS A 65 -12.85 9.40 3.57
C LYS A 65 -13.15 9.55 5.05
N ASP A 66 -14.39 9.24 5.44
CA ASP A 66 -14.86 9.35 6.82
C ASP A 66 -14.63 10.74 7.46
N GLY A 67 -14.70 11.80 6.64
CA GLY A 67 -14.45 13.19 7.08
C GLY A 67 -12.97 13.59 7.19
N GLU A 68 -12.04 12.66 6.92
CA GLU A 68 -10.60 12.92 6.96
C GLU A 68 -9.99 13.04 5.56
N LYS A 69 -8.99 13.92 5.43
CA LYS A 69 -8.15 14.01 4.22
C LYS A 69 -7.00 13.03 4.33
N ILE A 70 -7.04 11.99 3.51
CA ILE A 70 -6.00 10.95 3.45
C ILE A 70 -5.06 11.26 2.27
N PRO A 71 -3.77 11.54 2.51
CA PRO A 71 -2.82 11.79 1.44
C PRO A 71 -2.65 10.57 0.53
N VAL A 72 -2.68 10.77 -0.79
CA VAL A 72 -2.41 9.72 -1.78
C VAL A 72 -0.91 9.73 -2.11
N PRO A 73 -0.17 8.64 -1.84
CA PRO A 73 1.26 8.60 -2.13
C PRO A 73 1.57 8.52 -3.64
N GLY A 74 2.87 8.56 -3.96
CA GLY A 74 3.35 8.25 -5.31
C GLY A 74 3.07 6.80 -5.70
N ILE A 75 3.06 6.54 -7.01
CA ILE A 75 3.00 5.17 -7.55
C ILE A 75 4.39 4.54 -7.36
N PRO A 76 4.49 3.27 -6.90
CA PRO A 76 5.76 2.54 -6.86
C PRO A 76 6.45 2.54 -8.24
N SER A 77 7.78 2.58 -8.27
CA SER A 77 8.51 2.56 -9.55
C SER A 77 8.49 1.17 -10.19
N GLU A 78 8.77 1.10 -11.50
CA GLU A 78 8.89 -0.17 -12.21
C GLU A 78 9.99 -1.06 -11.61
N ASP A 79 11.17 -0.47 -11.35
CA ASP A 79 12.31 -1.17 -10.74
C ASP A 79 11.98 -1.70 -9.35
N GLU A 80 11.26 -0.92 -8.53
CA GLU A 80 10.81 -1.33 -7.20
C GLU A 80 9.84 -2.51 -7.28
N VAL A 81 8.86 -2.46 -8.19
CA VAL A 81 7.91 -3.55 -8.40
C VAL A 81 8.62 -4.82 -8.86
N LYS A 82 9.54 -4.69 -9.83
CA LYS A 82 10.32 -5.82 -10.34
C LYS A 82 11.16 -6.45 -9.23
N ALA A 83 11.92 -5.64 -8.49
CA ALA A 83 12.75 -6.11 -7.38
C ALA A 83 11.92 -6.83 -6.31
N PHE A 84 10.74 -6.29 -5.97
CA PHE A 84 9.84 -6.94 -5.02
C PHE A 84 9.34 -8.30 -5.52
N LEU A 85 8.92 -8.41 -6.79
CA LEU A 85 8.43 -9.67 -7.35
C LEU A 85 9.54 -10.73 -7.42
N ASP A 86 10.76 -10.34 -7.81
CA ASP A 86 11.92 -11.25 -7.84
C ASP A 86 12.31 -11.70 -6.43
N ALA A 87 12.24 -10.80 -5.45
CA ALA A 87 12.48 -11.12 -4.04
C ALA A 87 11.41 -12.09 -3.49
N VAL A 88 10.13 -11.88 -3.80
CA VAL A 88 9.04 -12.77 -3.39
C VAL A 88 9.15 -14.16 -4.02
N ARG A 89 9.59 -14.25 -5.28
CA ARG A 89 9.86 -15.53 -5.94
C ARG A 89 10.98 -16.31 -5.26
N SER A 90 11.96 -15.60 -4.72
CA SER A 90 13.11 -16.19 -4.02
C SER A 90 12.78 -16.53 -2.56
N ASP A 91 12.05 -15.66 -1.87
CA ASP A 91 11.64 -15.80 -0.48
C ASP A 91 10.25 -15.16 -0.27
N ILE A 92 9.23 -16.02 -0.13
CA ILE A 92 7.85 -15.59 0.11
C ILE A 92 7.68 -14.78 1.41
N SER A 93 8.59 -14.91 2.38
CA SER A 93 8.53 -14.17 3.64
C SER A 93 8.65 -12.65 3.44
N VAL A 94 9.22 -12.20 2.32
CA VAL A 94 9.30 -10.79 1.93
C VAL A 94 7.90 -10.18 1.81
N ALA A 95 6.93 -10.92 1.27
CA ALA A 95 5.54 -10.46 1.15
C ALA A 95 4.92 -10.20 2.53
N LYS A 96 5.13 -11.11 3.49
CA LYS A 96 4.67 -10.92 4.88
C LYS A 96 5.28 -9.67 5.50
N ARG A 97 6.60 -9.48 5.36
CA ARG A 97 7.31 -8.31 5.91
C ARG A 97 6.77 -7.00 5.35
N VAL A 98 6.57 -6.91 4.03
CA VAL A 98 6.00 -5.72 3.39
C VAL A 98 4.57 -5.45 3.88
N ALA A 99 3.72 -6.47 3.96
CA ALA A 99 2.38 -6.34 4.51
C ALA A 99 2.39 -5.86 5.98
N THR A 100 3.27 -6.43 6.82
CA THR A 100 3.46 -6.00 8.20
C THR A 100 3.87 -4.53 8.31
N LEU A 101 4.79 -4.06 7.45
CA LEU A 101 5.21 -2.65 7.43
C LEU A 101 4.11 -1.69 6.96
N ALA A 102 3.24 -2.15 6.05
CA ALA A 102 2.07 -1.38 5.63
C ALA A 102 1.08 -1.20 6.79
N LEU A 103 0.88 -2.25 7.59
CA LEU A 103 0.01 -2.23 8.80
C LEU A 103 0.63 -1.44 9.97
N ALA A 104 1.96 -1.44 10.10
CA ALA A 104 2.69 -0.76 11.16
C ALA A 104 2.78 0.76 10.94
N TYR A 105 1.64 1.44 10.90
CA TYR A 105 1.57 2.90 10.97
C TYR A 105 0.88 3.29 12.28
N PRO A 106 1.44 4.26 13.03
CA PRO A 106 0.74 4.77 14.19
C PRO A 106 -0.54 5.43 13.70
N SER A 107 -1.69 4.94 14.15
CA SER A 107 -2.95 5.69 14.04
C SER A 107 -2.71 7.04 14.69
N ARG A 108 -2.92 8.13 13.95
CA ARG A 108 -2.90 9.46 14.53
C ARG A 108 -4.10 9.53 15.47
N LYS A 109 -3.91 9.24 16.76
CA LYS A 109 -4.92 9.45 17.79
C LYS A 109 -5.18 10.96 17.86
N GLU A 110 -6.27 11.41 17.26
CA GLU A 110 -7.09 12.43 17.91
C GLU A 110 -8.11 11.69 18.80
N GLY A 111 -7.74 11.46 20.06
CA GLY A 111 -8.65 11.08 21.16
C GLY A 111 -9.16 9.63 21.22
N GLY A 112 -8.86 8.94 22.33
CA GLY A 112 -9.52 7.69 22.79
C GLY A 112 -9.12 6.41 22.05
N ASP A 113 -8.95 5.24 22.63
CA ASP A 113 -9.03 4.78 24.02
C ASP A 113 -7.87 3.82 24.29
N GLU A 114 -7.68 3.53 25.57
CA GLU A 114 -6.79 2.50 26.15
C GLU A 114 -7.05 1.09 25.59
#